data_AF-A0A512DM81-F1
#
_entry.id   AF-A0A512DM81-F1
#
_cell.length_a   1.000
_cell.length_b   1.000
_cell.length_c   1.000
_cell.angle_alpha   90.00
_cell.angle_beta   90.00
_cell.angle_gamma   90.00
#
_symmetry.space_group_name_H-M   'P 1'
#
loop_
_entity.id
_entity.type
_entity.pdbx_description
1 polymer ?
#
loop_
_entity_poly.entity_id
_entity_poly.type
_entity_poly.pdbx_seq_one_letter_code
_entity_poly.pdbx_strand_id
1 'polypeptide(L)'
;MAPISSVVTTRLIVALAVLSICLLMASAAWAHAVVLETSPEDGAELSTAPREIWLRFNEPVVPVSVRVLDASGTAITSPEGVSREAETVRVALPDGMKQGGYVISYRVTSGDGHPVAGSIVFGIGTTPEAEPADTAASDGAFSIISVAAVTMRALHYGTLLATAGGGLFIVLVLGHGTASSASLTTGLCLTAIVAGATSVLGVGLAGATLQGFSVDGLLTAEVWRTGLASSVGVAAMVAFSGLLSSVVGLALKGRVGNVALICGALLAAASLAATGHAATAPPEWLSRPLVFVHGLMAAYWVGALWPLVKVLREAPADEVIYAVRRFSGIAVIAVIVLAGAGGVLSVLQLGAMDAVTNTPYGWVWLVKMTLVAALLSLAALNRQRLSPALVKSTTRDGASAYLLLDRSVRTEIAVVAVVVLATASFGLTPPPRALLTQDGAGESRRHDHDPDGARPAGERHGYTTVVMAGQRMATIEIDPAQPGRNRFKAYLTEPGGSVVKPLEAHIDMANPGAGIEPITRSLNITAQGTVDGEIDLPMAGRWTLALDVLIDDFEKAVFRTELNVPEGAGP
;
A
#
# COMPACT_ATOMS: atom_id res chain seq x y z
N MET A 1 40.72 18.52 23.08
CA MET A 1 40.09 17.79 21.95
C MET A 1 40.91 18.07 20.71
N ALA A 2 41.60 17.06 20.17
CA ALA A 2 42.43 17.22 18.97
C ALA A 2 41.53 17.51 17.74
N PRO A 3 41.96 18.38 16.81
CA PRO A 3 41.19 18.65 15.61
C PRO A 3 41.15 17.36 14.77
N ILE A 4 39.96 16.79 14.61
CA ILE A 4 39.72 15.72 13.64
C ILE A 4 40.17 16.27 12.29
N SER A 5 41.18 15.64 11.68
CA SER A 5 41.85 16.19 10.50
C SER A 5 40.87 16.34 9.34
N SER A 6 40.97 17.45 8.60
CA SER A 6 40.14 17.79 7.43
C SER A 6 40.07 16.66 6.38
N VAL A 7 41.06 15.77 6.37
CA VAL A 7 41.16 14.59 5.52
C VAL A 7 40.12 13.52 5.89
N VAL A 8 39.86 13.28 7.18
CA VAL A 8 38.84 12.32 7.64
C VAL A 8 37.45 12.82 7.29
N THR A 9 37.21 14.12 7.46
CA THR A 9 35.93 14.77 7.12
C THR A 9 35.65 14.72 5.62
N THR A 10 36.66 14.95 4.78
CA THR A 10 36.52 14.89 3.31
C THR A 10 36.23 13.47 2.83
N ARG A 11 36.90 12.46 3.41
CA ARG A 11 36.66 11.04 3.08
C ARG A 11 35.26 10.58 3.46
N LEU A 12 34.74 11.05 4.60
CA LEU A 12 33.37 10.75 5.02
C LEU A 12 32.32 11.37 4.10
N ILE A 13 32.53 12.61 3.64
CA ILE A 13 31.65 13.30 2.67
C ILE A 13 31.60 12.54 1.35
N VAL A 14 32.77 12.16 0.83
CA VAL A 14 32.86 11.39 -0.42
C VAL A 14 32.19 10.02 -0.25
N ALA A 15 32.40 9.33 0.88
CA ALA A 15 31.75 8.05 1.15
C ALA A 15 30.22 8.15 1.22
N LEU A 16 29.68 9.19 1.89
CA LEU A 16 28.24 9.43 1.97
C LEU A 16 27.62 9.83 0.61
N ALA A 17 28.32 10.64 -0.18
CA ALA A 17 27.88 11.04 -1.51
C ALA A 17 27.88 9.83 -2.48
N VAL A 18 28.94 9.02 -2.47
CA VAL A 18 29.04 7.79 -3.27
C VAL A 18 27.97 6.78 -2.84
N LEU A 19 27.76 6.59 -1.53
CA LEU A 19 26.68 5.73 -1.01
C LEU A 19 25.30 6.22 -1.47
N SER A 20 25.06 7.53 -1.45
CA SER A 20 23.80 8.12 -1.94
C SER A 20 23.59 7.88 -3.43
N ILE A 21 24.65 8.00 -4.25
CA ILE A 21 24.61 7.71 -5.70
C ILE A 21 24.38 6.22 -5.96
N CYS A 22 25.05 5.33 -5.23
CA CYS A 22 24.85 3.88 -5.36
C CYS A 22 23.44 3.44 -4.95
N LEU A 23 22.83 4.08 -3.94
CA LEU A 23 21.45 3.81 -3.51
C LEU A 23 20.40 4.36 -4.48
N LEU A 24 20.72 5.40 -5.25
CA LEU A 24 19.86 5.92 -6.34
C LEU A 24 19.83 5.00 -7.58
N MET A 25 20.74 4.02 -7.68
CA MET A 25 20.83 3.08 -8.80
C MET A 25 20.05 1.77 -8.57
N ALA A 26 19.23 1.67 -7.53
CA ALA A 26 18.41 0.50 -7.25
C ALA A 26 17.20 0.42 -8.23
N SER A 27 17.40 -0.38 -9.28
CA SER A 27 16.47 -1.12 -10.17
C SER A 27 15.03 -0.65 -10.38
N ALA A 28 14.61 -0.66 -11.65
CA ALA A 28 13.22 -0.58 -12.10
C ALA A 28 12.30 -1.52 -11.32
N ALA A 29 11.15 -1.02 -10.92
CA ALA A 29 10.17 -1.76 -10.15
C ALA A 29 8.80 -1.18 -10.47
N TRP A 30 7.92 -2.05 -10.93
CA TRP A 30 6.57 -1.73 -11.38
C TRP A 30 5.61 -1.89 -10.20
N ALA A 31 4.35 -1.49 -10.34
CA ALA A 31 3.58 -1.02 -9.21
C ALA A 31 2.21 -1.66 -9.00
N HIS A 32 1.97 -2.90 -9.42
CA HIS A 32 0.95 -3.85 -8.93
C HIS A 32 0.93 -5.03 -9.89
N ALA A 33 1.29 -6.21 -9.37
CA ALA A 33 1.35 -7.41 -10.18
C ALA A 33 -0.03 -8.04 -10.32
N VAL A 34 -0.53 -8.12 -11.54
CA VAL A 34 -1.74 -8.86 -11.87
C VAL A 34 -1.37 -9.99 -12.79
N VAL A 35 -1.92 -11.18 -12.56
CA VAL A 35 -1.77 -12.30 -13.47
C VAL A 35 -2.51 -11.99 -14.77
N LEU A 36 -1.78 -11.95 -15.88
CA LEU A 36 -2.33 -11.78 -17.22
C LEU A 36 -2.64 -13.11 -17.88
N GLU A 37 -1.77 -14.10 -17.70
CA GLU A 37 -1.87 -15.42 -18.32
C GLU A 37 -1.31 -16.51 -17.42
N THR A 38 -1.86 -17.70 -17.54
CA THR A 38 -1.42 -18.88 -16.79
C THR A 38 -1.34 -20.10 -17.70
N SER A 39 -0.42 -20.99 -17.40
CA SER A 39 -0.39 -22.33 -17.98
C SER A 39 -0.13 -23.33 -16.85
N PRO A 40 -1.05 -24.25 -16.56
CA PRO A 40 -2.37 -24.39 -17.19
C PRO A 40 -3.28 -23.16 -16.99
N GLU A 41 -4.26 -22.97 -17.88
CA GLU A 41 -5.31 -21.97 -17.70
C GLU A 41 -6.14 -22.32 -16.44
N ASP A 42 -6.72 -21.31 -15.77
CA ASP A 42 -7.63 -21.56 -14.65
C ASP A 42 -8.82 -22.41 -15.12
N GLY A 43 -9.07 -23.53 -14.45
CA GLY A 43 -10.04 -24.56 -14.82
C GLY A 43 -9.62 -25.53 -15.90
N ALA A 44 -8.38 -25.48 -16.37
CA ALA A 44 -7.96 -26.37 -17.45
C ALA A 44 -8.08 -27.85 -17.08
N GLU A 45 -8.68 -28.64 -17.96
CA GLU A 45 -8.62 -30.10 -17.93
C GLU A 45 -7.46 -30.59 -18.81
N LEU A 46 -6.54 -31.33 -18.22
CA LEU A 46 -5.38 -31.88 -18.90
C LEU A 46 -5.49 -33.40 -19.01
N SER A 47 -5.24 -33.93 -20.20
CA SER A 47 -5.15 -35.39 -20.41
C SER A 47 -3.89 -36.00 -19.78
N THR A 48 -2.85 -35.20 -19.59
CA THR A 48 -1.53 -35.63 -19.09
C THR A 48 -0.95 -34.57 -18.17
N ALA A 49 -0.23 -34.99 -17.13
CA ALA A 49 0.45 -34.08 -16.22
C ALA A 49 1.43 -33.15 -16.96
N PRO A 50 1.36 -31.83 -16.75
CA PRO A 50 2.33 -30.90 -17.31
C PRO A 50 3.67 -31.04 -16.58
N ARG A 51 4.77 -30.75 -17.28
CA ARG A 51 6.12 -30.78 -16.67
C ARG A 51 6.44 -29.52 -15.86
N GLU A 52 5.79 -28.42 -16.20
CA GLU A 52 5.92 -27.13 -15.53
C GLU A 52 4.59 -26.39 -15.53
N ILE A 53 4.45 -25.48 -14.59
CA ILE A 53 3.45 -24.42 -14.62
C ILE A 53 4.12 -23.06 -14.77
N TRP A 54 3.40 -22.08 -15.30
CA TRP A 54 3.86 -20.70 -15.29
C TRP A 54 2.72 -19.69 -15.12
N LEU A 55 3.05 -18.57 -14.48
CA LEU A 55 2.18 -17.41 -14.29
C LEU A 55 2.88 -16.18 -14.87
N ARG A 56 2.25 -15.51 -15.83
CA ARG A 56 2.75 -14.28 -16.44
C ARG A 56 2.00 -13.09 -15.86
N PHE A 57 2.74 -12.16 -15.29
CA PHE A 57 2.19 -10.94 -14.71
C PHE A 57 2.31 -9.77 -15.69
N ASN A 58 1.57 -8.69 -15.42
CA ASN A 58 1.73 -7.41 -16.13
C ASN A 58 3.06 -6.70 -15.82
N GLU A 59 3.86 -7.26 -14.90
CA GLU A 59 5.11 -6.68 -14.46
C GLU A 59 6.07 -7.68 -13.80
N PRO A 60 7.37 -7.34 -13.63
CA PRO A 60 8.32 -8.22 -12.97
C PRO A 60 8.00 -8.43 -11.48
N VAL A 61 7.87 -9.68 -11.05
CA VAL A 61 7.55 -10.05 -9.65
C VAL A 61 8.65 -10.83 -8.96
N VAL A 62 8.72 -10.75 -7.63
CA VAL A 62 9.57 -11.63 -6.82
C VAL A 62 8.68 -12.69 -6.16
N PRO A 63 8.81 -13.99 -6.50
CA PRO A 63 8.04 -15.04 -5.85
C PRO A 63 8.42 -15.14 -4.37
N VAL A 64 7.41 -15.10 -3.49
CA VAL A 64 7.58 -15.30 -2.04
C VAL A 64 7.23 -16.74 -1.69
N SER A 65 6.11 -17.24 -2.20
CA SER A 65 5.74 -18.65 -2.15
C SER A 65 4.92 -19.01 -3.37
N VAL A 66 5.28 -20.10 -4.04
CA VAL A 66 4.42 -20.71 -5.05
C VAL A 66 4.36 -22.19 -4.73
N ARG A 67 3.15 -22.72 -4.54
CA ARG A 67 2.90 -24.10 -4.15
C ARG A 67 1.85 -24.69 -5.06
N VAL A 68 2.07 -25.93 -5.48
CA VAL A 68 1.03 -26.74 -6.11
C VAL A 68 0.57 -27.77 -5.09
N LEU A 69 -0.73 -27.74 -4.80
CA LEU A 69 -1.40 -28.61 -3.84
C LEU A 69 -2.21 -29.65 -4.62
N ASP A 70 -2.15 -30.90 -4.18
CA ASP A 70 -3.06 -31.94 -4.67
C ASP A 70 -4.42 -31.91 -3.94
N ALA A 71 -5.35 -32.77 -4.35
CA ALA A 71 -6.68 -32.89 -3.74
C ALA A 71 -6.69 -33.25 -2.24
N SER A 72 -5.55 -33.67 -1.66
CA SER A 72 -5.40 -33.92 -0.22
C SER A 72 -4.91 -32.69 0.56
N GLY A 73 -4.61 -31.58 -0.13
CA GLY A 73 -3.98 -30.41 0.46
C GLY A 73 -2.47 -30.55 0.66
N THR A 74 -1.86 -31.59 0.09
CA THR A 74 -0.42 -31.82 0.20
C THR A 74 0.31 -31.02 -0.88
N ALA A 75 1.30 -30.22 -0.48
CA ALA A 75 2.18 -29.54 -1.43
C ALA A 75 3.10 -30.56 -2.13
N ILE A 76 2.96 -30.65 -3.45
CA ILE A 76 3.75 -31.56 -4.30
C ILE A 76 4.99 -30.88 -4.90
N THR A 77 5.14 -29.57 -4.71
CA THR A 77 6.29 -28.77 -5.17
C THR A 77 7.16 -28.30 -4.01
N SER A 78 8.47 -28.25 -4.24
CA SER A 78 9.46 -27.64 -3.33
C SER A 78 9.74 -26.17 -3.74
N PRO A 79 10.05 -25.27 -2.78
CA PRO A 79 10.46 -23.90 -3.08
C PRO A 79 11.66 -23.78 -4.04
N GLU A 80 12.53 -24.80 -4.10
CA GLU A 80 13.71 -24.83 -4.96
C GLU A 80 13.39 -24.96 -6.46
N GLY A 81 12.17 -25.41 -6.81
CA GLY A 81 11.70 -25.58 -8.19
C GLY A 81 11.12 -24.32 -8.82
N VAL A 82 11.09 -23.20 -8.08
CA VAL A 82 10.53 -21.92 -8.55
C VAL A 82 11.64 -21.10 -9.22
N SER A 83 11.45 -20.80 -10.50
CA SER A 83 12.32 -19.88 -11.25
C SER A 83 11.55 -18.66 -11.72
N ARG A 84 12.28 -17.58 -12.01
CA ARG A 84 11.74 -16.31 -12.45
C ARG A 84 12.47 -15.85 -13.70
N GLU A 85 11.71 -15.49 -14.72
CA GLU A 85 12.18 -14.86 -15.95
C GLU A 85 11.37 -13.59 -16.21
N ALA A 86 11.94 -12.42 -15.92
CA ALA A 86 11.28 -11.12 -16.04
C ALA A 86 9.92 -11.06 -15.28
N GLU A 87 8.82 -11.11 -16.03
CA GLU A 87 7.41 -11.01 -15.61
C GLU A 87 6.75 -12.38 -15.39
N THR A 88 7.49 -13.48 -15.63
CA THR A 88 6.98 -14.84 -15.55
C THR A 88 7.60 -15.59 -14.38
N VAL A 89 6.74 -16.23 -13.57
CA VAL A 89 7.15 -17.19 -12.55
C VAL A 89 6.88 -18.59 -13.07
N ARG A 90 7.89 -19.46 -13.06
CA ARG A 90 7.80 -20.85 -13.50
C ARG A 90 8.02 -21.79 -12.32
N VAL A 91 7.31 -22.91 -12.29
CA VAL A 91 7.52 -23.96 -11.29
C VAL A 91 7.59 -25.31 -11.98
N ALA A 92 8.69 -26.04 -11.79
CA ALA A 92 8.81 -27.41 -12.26
C ALA A 92 7.93 -28.35 -11.41
N LEU A 93 7.21 -29.24 -12.09
CA LEU A 93 6.35 -30.23 -11.45
C LEU A 93 7.04 -31.60 -11.39
N PRO A 94 6.76 -32.41 -10.36
CA PRO A 94 7.29 -33.77 -10.27
C PRO A 94 6.67 -34.67 -11.34
N ASP A 95 7.45 -35.64 -11.83
CA ASP A 95 6.94 -36.70 -12.70
C ASP A 95 5.93 -37.58 -11.95
N GLY A 96 4.95 -38.14 -12.67
CA GLY A 96 4.03 -39.13 -12.13
C GLY A 96 2.90 -38.58 -11.25
N MET A 97 2.49 -37.32 -11.47
CA MET A 97 1.28 -36.76 -10.86
C MET A 97 0.06 -37.64 -11.13
N LYS A 98 -0.76 -37.82 -10.09
CA LYS A 98 -1.99 -38.63 -10.16
C LYS A 98 -3.07 -37.88 -10.93
N GLN A 99 -4.11 -38.60 -11.33
CA GLN A 99 -5.34 -37.95 -11.80
C GLN A 99 -6.06 -37.29 -10.62
N GLY A 100 -6.69 -36.15 -10.86
CA GLY A 100 -7.39 -35.35 -9.84
C GLY A 100 -7.20 -33.85 -10.02
N GLY A 101 -7.84 -33.08 -9.13
CA GLY A 101 -7.73 -31.63 -9.06
C GLY A 101 -6.46 -31.16 -8.37
N TYR A 102 -5.96 -30.02 -8.82
CA TYR A 102 -4.75 -29.36 -8.34
C TYR A 102 -4.97 -27.86 -8.18
N VAL A 103 -4.33 -27.27 -7.16
CA VAL A 103 -4.38 -25.83 -6.89
C VAL A 103 -2.98 -25.25 -6.91
N ILE A 104 -2.76 -24.25 -7.76
CA ILE A 104 -1.57 -23.41 -7.79
C ILE A 104 -1.84 -22.22 -6.87
N SER A 105 -1.36 -22.29 -5.63
CA SER A 105 -1.42 -21.20 -4.65
C SER A 105 -0.14 -20.37 -4.74
N TYR A 106 -0.26 -19.07 -5.02
CA TYR A 106 0.88 -18.18 -5.18
C TYR A 106 0.79 -16.94 -4.30
N ARG A 107 1.97 -16.47 -3.89
CA ARG A 107 2.20 -15.18 -3.25
C ARG A 107 3.48 -14.59 -3.82
N VAL A 108 3.37 -13.41 -4.41
CA VAL A 108 4.45 -12.69 -5.07
C VAL A 108 4.54 -11.27 -4.53
N THR A 109 5.72 -10.67 -4.62
CA THR A 109 5.92 -9.23 -4.35
C THR A 109 5.98 -8.50 -5.67
N SER A 110 5.07 -7.54 -5.86
CA SER A 110 5.13 -6.55 -6.94
C SER A 110 6.34 -5.61 -6.77
N GLY A 111 6.71 -4.87 -7.81
CA GLY A 111 7.89 -3.99 -7.73
C GLY A 111 7.75 -2.85 -6.70
N ASP A 112 6.53 -2.45 -6.33
CA ASP A 112 6.28 -1.43 -5.31
C ASP A 112 6.42 -1.95 -3.87
N GLY A 113 6.53 -3.27 -3.68
CA GLY A 113 6.63 -3.93 -2.37
C GLY A 113 5.32 -4.51 -1.83
N HIS A 114 4.21 -4.40 -2.55
CA HIS A 114 2.92 -4.97 -2.15
C HIS A 114 2.87 -6.49 -2.43
N PRO A 115 2.42 -7.30 -1.45
CA PRO A 115 2.09 -8.69 -1.70
C PRO A 115 0.86 -8.79 -2.59
N VAL A 116 0.96 -9.66 -3.59
CA VAL A 116 -0.18 -10.16 -4.36
C VAL A 116 -0.25 -11.65 -4.11
N ALA A 117 -1.44 -12.13 -3.76
CA ALA A 117 -1.70 -13.53 -3.53
C ALA A 117 -2.95 -13.95 -4.30
N GLY A 118 -2.98 -15.21 -4.74
CA GLY A 118 -4.10 -15.78 -5.45
C GLY A 118 -3.90 -17.27 -5.66
N SER A 119 -4.93 -17.91 -6.20
CA SER A 119 -4.93 -19.33 -6.50
C SER A 119 -5.52 -19.60 -7.89
N ILE A 120 -4.98 -20.59 -8.59
CA ILE A 120 -5.48 -21.09 -9.88
C ILE A 120 -5.77 -22.58 -9.72
N VAL A 121 -6.85 -23.08 -10.30
CA VAL A 121 -7.25 -24.50 -10.22
C VAL A 121 -7.05 -25.16 -11.58
N PHE A 122 -6.60 -26.41 -11.62
CA PHE A 122 -6.57 -27.22 -12.85
C PHE A 122 -6.75 -28.70 -12.53
N GLY A 123 -7.08 -29.53 -13.52
CA GLY A 123 -7.37 -30.96 -13.33
C GLY A 123 -6.60 -31.84 -14.28
N ILE A 124 -6.22 -33.03 -13.83
CA ILE A 124 -5.60 -34.07 -14.66
C ILE A 124 -6.58 -35.24 -14.78
N GLY A 125 -7.12 -35.48 -15.98
CA GLY A 125 -8.12 -36.52 -16.23
C GLY A 125 -9.48 -36.28 -15.56
N THR A 126 -9.70 -35.06 -15.06
CA THR A 126 -10.94 -34.60 -14.43
C THR A 126 -11.16 -33.16 -14.83
N THR A 127 -12.38 -32.76 -15.19
CA THR A 127 -12.75 -31.37 -15.47
C THR A 127 -12.97 -30.61 -14.16
N PRO A 128 -12.10 -29.64 -13.78
CA PRO A 128 -12.49 -28.61 -12.82
C PRO A 128 -13.26 -27.55 -13.59
N GLU A 129 -14.49 -27.24 -13.20
CA GLU A 129 -15.22 -26.16 -13.86
C GLU A 129 -14.72 -24.82 -13.30
N ALA A 130 -13.81 -24.15 -14.00
CA ALA A 130 -13.52 -22.74 -13.73
C ALA A 130 -14.14 -21.86 -14.81
N GLU A 131 -14.87 -20.86 -14.36
CA GLU A 131 -14.89 -19.59 -15.05
C GLU A 131 -13.60 -18.82 -14.69
N PRO A 132 -13.06 -17.99 -15.61
CA PRO A 132 -11.85 -17.23 -15.35
C PRO A 132 -11.97 -16.47 -14.03
N ALA A 133 -11.00 -16.65 -13.14
CA ALA A 133 -10.85 -15.79 -11.97
C ALA A 133 -10.62 -14.35 -12.44
N ASP A 134 -11.65 -13.51 -12.38
CA ASP A 134 -11.41 -12.09 -12.20
C ASP A 134 -10.69 -11.96 -10.85
N THR A 135 -9.41 -11.59 -10.92
CA THR A 135 -8.63 -11.24 -9.74
C THR A 135 -9.16 -9.91 -9.21
N ALA A 136 -10.34 -9.96 -8.60
CA ALA A 136 -10.85 -8.89 -7.78
C ALA A 136 -9.87 -8.74 -6.62
N ALA A 137 -9.23 -7.58 -6.56
CA ALA A 137 -8.41 -7.19 -5.44
C ALA A 137 -9.18 -7.45 -4.14
N SER A 138 -8.58 -8.20 -3.21
CA SER A 138 -9.15 -8.41 -1.89
C SER A 138 -9.45 -7.05 -1.24
N ASP A 139 -10.71 -6.64 -1.28
CA ASP A 139 -11.12 -5.30 -0.88
C ASP A 139 -11.04 -5.15 0.64
N GLY A 140 -10.12 -4.28 1.09
CA GLY A 140 -10.51 -3.00 1.68
C GLY A 140 -11.39 -2.97 2.92
N ALA A 141 -11.72 -4.08 3.58
CA ALA A 141 -12.41 -4.02 4.86
C ALA A 141 -11.50 -3.33 5.89
N PHE A 142 -12.02 -2.29 6.57
CA PHE A 142 -11.38 -1.60 7.69
C PHE A 142 -11.08 -2.59 8.82
N SER A 143 -9.98 -3.32 8.70
CA SER A 143 -9.42 -4.14 9.75
C SER A 143 -8.65 -3.23 10.71
N ILE A 144 -8.64 -3.58 12.00
CA ILE A 144 -7.78 -2.89 12.99
C ILE A 144 -6.31 -2.85 12.54
N ILE A 145 -5.89 -3.85 11.75
CA ILE A 145 -4.55 -3.95 11.15
C ILE A 145 -4.35 -2.86 10.09
N SER A 146 -5.34 -2.59 9.24
CA SER A 146 -5.27 -1.53 8.22
C SER A 146 -5.18 -0.14 8.83
N VAL A 147 -5.93 0.11 9.91
CA VAL A 147 -5.88 1.38 10.67
C VAL A 147 -4.52 1.54 11.33
N ALA A 148 -3.99 0.49 11.95
CA ALA A 148 -2.67 0.50 12.56
C ALA A 148 -1.56 0.75 11.50
N ALA A 149 -1.64 0.09 10.35
CA ALA A 149 -0.69 0.26 9.25
C ALA A 149 -0.69 1.69 8.69
N VAL A 150 -1.88 2.27 8.43
CA VAL A 150 -2.02 3.65 7.97
C VAL A 150 -1.51 4.64 9.02
N THR A 151 -1.85 4.43 10.29
CA THR A 151 -1.38 5.30 11.39
C THR A 151 0.13 5.25 11.55
N MET A 152 0.72 4.05 11.52
CA MET A 152 2.17 3.85 11.59
C MET A 152 2.87 4.53 10.40
N ARG A 153 2.35 4.37 9.17
CA ARG A 153 2.89 5.00 7.97
C ARG A 153 2.77 6.53 8.03
N ALA A 154 1.63 7.06 8.48
CA ALA A 154 1.44 8.50 8.68
C ALA A 154 2.40 9.06 9.74
N LEU A 155 2.61 8.33 10.83
CA LEU A 155 3.58 8.69 11.87
C LEU A 155 5.01 8.68 11.31
N HIS A 156 5.37 7.66 10.53
CA HIS A 156 6.66 7.58 9.85
C HIS A 156 6.88 8.79 8.93
N TYR A 157 5.95 9.06 8.01
CA TYR A 157 6.07 10.21 7.09
C TYR A 157 6.12 11.54 7.84
N GLY A 158 5.24 11.76 8.82
CA GLY A 158 5.22 13.00 9.60
C GLY A 158 6.53 13.25 10.35
N THR A 159 7.09 12.22 11.00
CA THR A 159 8.32 12.36 11.78
C THR A 159 9.58 12.39 10.91
N LEU A 160 9.59 11.70 9.78
CA LEU A 160 10.64 11.79 8.77
C LEU A 160 10.70 13.21 8.18
N LEU A 161 9.56 13.77 7.77
CA LEU A 161 9.45 15.14 7.27
C LEU A 161 9.83 16.16 8.33
N ALA A 162 9.38 16.00 9.58
CA ALA A 162 9.73 16.91 10.68
C ALA A 162 11.24 16.93 10.96
N THR A 163 11.89 15.76 10.95
CA THR A 163 13.34 15.64 11.18
C THR A 163 14.13 16.29 10.04
N ALA A 164 13.84 15.90 8.79
CA ALA A 164 14.52 16.44 7.62
C ALA A 164 14.25 17.95 7.44
N GLY A 165 13.00 18.37 7.55
CA GLY A 165 12.57 19.75 7.44
C GLY A 165 13.10 20.66 8.52
N GLY A 166 13.10 20.20 9.78
CA GLY A 166 13.69 20.95 10.88
C GLY A 166 15.21 21.11 10.75
N GLY A 167 15.90 20.08 10.25
CA GLY A 167 17.31 20.18 9.87
C GLY A 167 17.54 21.25 8.79
N LEU A 168 16.76 21.20 7.70
CA LEU A 168 16.82 22.23 6.65
C LEU A 168 16.47 23.62 7.16
N PHE A 169 15.54 23.75 8.10
CA PHE A 169 15.18 25.03 8.72
C PHE A 169 16.34 25.61 9.52
N ILE A 170 17.07 24.79 10.28
CA ILE A 170 18.30 25.22 10.97
C ILE A 170 19.34 25.72 9.95
N VAL A 171 19.53 25.00 8.84
CA VAL A 171 20.55 25.36 7.83
C VAL A 171 20.19 26.59 7.01
N LEU A 172 18.94 26.69 6.55
CA LEU A 172 18.51 27.68 5.55
C LEU A 172 17.89 28.94 6.16
N VAL A 173 17.41 28.85 7.41
CA VAL A 173 16.67 29.92 8.09
C VAL A 173 17.41 30.40 9.34
N LEU A 174 17.56 29.59 10.39
CA LEU A 174 18.05 30.06 11.69
C LEU A 174 19.58 30.25 11.78
N GLY A 175 20.33 29.44 11.04
CA GLY A 175 21.76 29.30 11.26
C GLY A 175 22.08 28.34 12.41
N HIS A 176 23.13 27.55 12.21
CA HIS A 176 23.52 26.51 13.15
C HIS A 176 24.24 27.08 14.38
N GLY A 177 23.81 26.70 15.58
CA GLY A 177 24.46 27.07 16.84
C GLY A 177 23.87 28.31 17.53
N THR A 178 22.77 28.87 17.02
CA THR A 178 21.96 29.87 17.73
C THR A 178 21.18 29.23 18.88
N ALA A 179 20.75 30.04 19.86
CA ALA A 179 19.92 29.57 20.98
C ALA A 179 18.62 28.89 20.50
N SER A 180 17.98 29.46 19.48
CA SER A 180 16.77 28.90 18.85
C SER A 180 17.04 27.58 18.13
N SER A 181 18.19 27.44 17.44
CA SER A 181 18.56 26.14 16.85
C SER A 181 18.81 25.06 17.92
N ALA A 182 19.43 25.44 19.05
CA ALA A 182 19.69 24.52 20.16
C ALA A 182 18.40 24.08 20.87
N SER A 183 17.38 24.95 20.95
CA SER A 183 16.10 24.59 21.53
C SER A 183 15.36 23.55 20.70
N LEU A 184 15.58 23.49 19.39
CA LEU A 184 14.95 22.52 18.49
C LEU A 184 15.57 21.12 18.58
N THR A 185 16.84 21.02 18.96
CA THR A 185 17.63 19.78 18.91
C THR A 185 16.95 18.60 19.58
N THR A 186 16.47 18.73 20.82
CA THR A 186 15.82 17.62 21.54
C THR A 186 14.59 17.11 20.82
N GLY A 187 13.72 18.01 20.34
CA GLY A 187 12.50 17.60 19.63
C GLY A 187 12.81 16.96 18.28
N LEU A 188 13.81 17.46 17.54
CA LEU A 188 14.26 16.84 16.29
C LEU A 188 14.91 15.47 16.49
N CYS A 189 15.65 15.27 17.59
CA CYS A 189 16.14 13.95 17.96
C CYS A 189 14.99 12.99 18.30
N LEU A 190 13.94 13.47 19.00
CA LEU A 190 12.76 12.66 19.29
C LEU A 190 12.02 12.27 18.00
N THR A 191 11.81 13.20 17.06
CA THR A 191 11.19 12.86 15.77
C THR A 191 12.07 11.88 14.98
N ALA A 192 13.41 12.01 15.04
CA ALA A 192 14.31 11.08 14.38
C ALA A 192 14.21 9.66 14.97
N ILE A 193 14.10 9.54 16.30
CA ILE A 193 13.91 8.27 17.00
C ILE A 193 12.58 7.63 16.59
N VAL A 194 11.49 8.39 16.58
CA VAL A 194 10.17 7.87 16.18
C VAL A 194 10.17 7.47 14.71
N ALA A 195 10.79 8.26 13.82
CA ALA A 195 10.94 7.93 12.40
C ALA A 195 11.74 6.62 12.20
N GLY A 196 12.81 6.43 12.97
CA GLY A 196 13.60 5.20 12.95
C GLY A 196 12.81 3.99 13.46
N ALA A 197 12.15 4.12 14.63
CA ALA A 197 11.34 3.06 15.20
C ALA A 197 10.21 2.62 14.26
N THR A 198 9.48 3.58 13.69
CA THR A 198 8.43 3.28 12.70
C THR A 198 8.98 2.70 11.40
N SER A 199 10.20 3.07 10.99
CA SER A 199 10.88 2.47 9.84
C SER A 199 11.22 0.98 10.09
N VAL A 200 11.72 0.63 11.28
CA VAL A 200 11.95 -0.79 11.66
C VAL A 200 10.64 -1.56 11.69
N LEU A 201 9.62 -1.02 12.36
CA LEU A 201 8.30 -1.66 12.41
C LEU A 201 7.71 -1.86 11.02
N GLY A 202 7.92 -0.91 10.11
CA GLY A 202 7.51 -1.02 8.71
C GLY A 202 8.16 -2.18 7.96
N VAL A 203 9.44 -2.49 8.25
CA VAL A 203 10.13 -3.65 7.67
C VAL A 203 9.51 -4.96 8.17
N GLY A 204 9.29 -5.09 9.48
CA GLY A 204 8.64 -6.27 10.05
C GLY A 204 7.22 -6.46 9.53
N LEU A 205 6.45 -5.37 9.45
CA LEU A 205 5.09 -5.39 8.91
C LEU A 205 5.08 -5.81 7.44
N ALA A 206 5.95 -5.24 6.60
CA ALA A 206 6.07 -5.62 5.20
C ALA A 206 6.39 -7.11 5.05
N GLY A 207 7.37 -7.61 5.81
CA GLY A 207 7.70 -9.03 5.84
C GLY A 207 6.54 -9.93 6.26
N ALA A 208 5.78 -9.51 7.27
CA ALA A 208 4.61 -10.25 7.73
C ALA A 208 3.52 -10.26 6.65
N THR A 209 3.21 -9.12 6.03
CA THR A 209 2.23 -9.05 4.93
C THR A 209 2.65 -9.92 3.75
N LEU A 210 3.94 -9.94 3.40
CA LEU A 210 4.49 -10.79 2.35
C LEU A 210 4.39 -12.30 2.65
N GLN A 211 4.15 -12.70 3.90
CA GLN A 211 3.97 -14.10 4.30
C GLN A 211 2.51 -14.45 4.67
N GLY A 212 1.54 -13.60 4.32
CA GLY A 212 0.12 -13.83 4.65
C GLY A 212 -0.33 -13.29 6.00
N PHE A 213 0.49 -12.44 6.62
CA PHE A 213 0.27 -11.72 7.86
C PHE A 213 -0.06 -12.60 9.08
N SER A 214 0.89 -12.69 10.01
CA SER A 214 0.65 -13.25 11.34
C SER A 214 1.37 -12.41 12.41
N VAL A 215 0.72 -12.20 13.55
CA VAL A 215 1.31 -11.44 14.67
C VAL A 215 2.48 -12.21 15.27
N ASP A 216 2.33 -13.53 15.43
CA ASP A 216 3.40 -14.41 15.90
C ASP A 216 4.58 -14.46 14.93
N GLY A 217 4.32 -14.29 13.63
CA GLY A 217 5.34 -14.20 12.59
C GLY A 217 6.33 -13.05 12.84
N LEU A 218 5.91 -11.95 13.45
CA LEU A 218 6.80 -10.83 13.80
C LEU A 218 7.90 -11.21 14.80
N LEU A 219 7.78 -12.35 15.49
CA LEU A 219 8.80 -12.89 16.39
C LEU A 219 9.81 -13.79 15.67
N THR A 220 9.61 -14.07 14.38
CA THR A 220 10.45 -15.00 13.59
C THR A 220 11.47 -14.27 12.73
N ALA A 221 12.69 -14.80 12.62
CA ALA A 221 13.73 -14.19 11.79
C ALA A 221 13.36 -14.16 10.28
N GLU A 222 12.50 -15.07 9.84
CA GLU A 222 12.10 -15.21 8.45
C GLU A 222 11.27 -14.01 7.95
N VAL A 223 10.31 -13.55 8.75
CA VAL A 223 9.51 -12.35 8.47
C VAL A 223 10.42 -11.13 8.30
N TRP A 224 11.37 -10.93 9.22
CA TRP A 224 12.30 -9.80 9.15
C TRP A 224 13.25 -9.89 7.95
N ARG A 225 13.74 -11.09 7.60
CA ARG A 225 14.55 -11.32 6.40
C ARG A 225 13.77 -10.99 5.13
N THR A 226 12.50 -11.39 5.08
CA THR A 226 11.59 -11.12 3.95
C THR A 226 11.33 -9.62 3.81
N GLY A 227 11.04 -8.95 4.93
CA GLY A 227 10.88 -7.49 4.96
C GLY A 227 12.15 -6.74 4.52
N LEU A 228 13.33 -7.16 4.99
CA LEU A 228 14.61 -6.56 4.63
C LEU A 228 14.94 -6.71 3.14
N ALA A 229 14.52 -7.83 2.52
CA ALA A 229 14.72 -8.09 1.10
C ALA A 229 13.75 -7.30 0.20
N SER A 230 12.68 -6.73 0.75
CA SER A 230 11.68 -5.96 0.00
C SER A 230 12.14 -4.51 -0.29
N SER A 231 11.40 -3.82 -1.16
CA SER A 231 11.61 -2.38 -1.43
C SER A 231 11.47 -1.53 -0.15
N VAL A 232 10.62 -1.94 0.80
CA VAL A 232 10.45 -1.29 2.11
C VAL A 232 11.72 -1.43 2.95
N GLY A 233 12.41 -2.58 2.89
CA GLY A 233 13.70 -2.80 3.53
C GLY A 233 14.78 -1.85 3.00
N VAL A 234 14.86 -1.69 1.68
CA VAL A 234 15.78 -0.74 1.04
C VAL A 234 15.46 0.69 1.47
N ALA A 235 14.20 1.11 1.36
CA ALA A 235 13.75 2.43 1.80
C ALA A 235 14.08 2.69 3.28
N ALA A 236 13.89 1.70 4.14
CA ALA A 236 14.24 1.80 5.56
C ALA A 236 15.74 2.02 5.78
N MET A 237 16.61 1.28 5.08
CA MET A 237 18.07 1.48 5.20
C MET A 237 18.49 2.89 4.76
N VAL A 238 17.91 3.41 3.67
CA VAL A 238 18.16 4.78 3.21
C VAL A 238 17.64 5.80 4.23
N ALA A 239 16.43 5.60 4.76
CA ALA A 239 15.84 6.45 5.78
C ALA A 239 16.69 6.48 7.06
N PHE A 240 17.11 5.31 7.56
CA PHE A 240 17.99 5.21 8.73
C PHE A 240 19.32 5.94 8.53
N SER A 241 19.92 5.82 7.35
CA SER A 241 21.14 6.56 7.00
C SER A 241 20.90 8.07 7.03
N GLY A 242 19.76 8.54 6.51
CA GLY A 242 19.35 9.94 6.55
C GLY A 242 19.06 10.46 7.97
N LEU A 243 18.40 9.65 8.79
CA LEU A 243 18.11 9.96 10.19
C LEU A 243 19.40 10.03 11.03
N LEU A 244 20.30 9.07 10.85
CA LEU A 244 21.62 9.09 11.49
C LEU A 244 22.43 10.32 11.06
N SER A 245 22.44 10.63 9.76
CA SER A 245 23.09 11.84 9.24
C SER A 245 22.49 13.11 9.85
N SER A 246 21.17 13.16 10.02
CA SER A 246 20.48 14.27 10.67
C SER A 246 20.86 14.42 12.14
N VAL A 247 20.88 13.32 12.91
CA VAL A 247 21.29 13.33 14.33
C VAL A 247 22.75 13.74 14.48
N VAL A 248 23.65 13.24 13.63
CA VAL A 248 25.05 13.68 13.58
C VAL A 248 25.11 15.17 13.22
N GLY A 249 24.30 15.62 12.26
CA GLY A 249 24.18 17.02 11.87
C GLY A 249 23.73 17.92 13.00
N LEU A 250 22.82 17.47 13.87
CA LEU A 250 22.38 18.21 15.06
C LEU A 250 23.44 18.24 16.17
N ALA A 251 24.29 17.21 16.26
CA ALA A 251 25.37 17.12 17.25
C ALA A 251 26.62 17.93 16.84
N LEU A 252 26.90 18.00 15.53
CA LEU A 252 28.06 18.70 14.98
C LEU A 252 27.68 20.13 14.58
N LYS A 253 28.53 21.11 14.89
CA LYS A 253 28.29 22.52 14.54
C LYS A 253 29.04 22.93 13.26
N GLY A 254 28.64 24.08 12.70
CA GLY A 254 29.32 24.69 11.55
C GLY A 254 29.10 23.95 10.24
N ARG A 255 30.09 24.02 9.33
CA ARG A 255 29.95 23.46 7.96
C ARG A 255 29.66 21.95 7.95
N VAL A 256 30.28 21.19 8.85
CA VAL A 256 30.10 19.73 8.92
C VAL A 256 28.69 19.38 9.35
N GLY A 257 28.17 20.04 10.38
CA GLY A 257 26.78 19.89 10.82
C GLY A 257 25.78 20.21 9.71
N ASN A 258 26.00 21.32 9.01
CA ASN A 258 25.13 21.74 7.90
C ASN A 258 25.11 20.72 6.75
N VAL A 259 26.28 20.20 6.36
CA VAL A 259 26.37 19.17 5.32
C VAL A 259 25.64 17.90 5.75
N ALA A 260 25.82 17.46 6.99
CA ALA A 260 25.14 16.28 7.52
C ALA A 260 23.60 16.46 7.58
N LEU A 261 23.10 17.63 7.98
CA LEU A 261 21.66 17.93 7.94
C LEU A 261 21.11 17.94 6.50
N ILE A 262 21.85 18.50 5.54
CA ILE A 262 21.46 18.48 4.12
C ILE A 262 21.45 17.04 3.59
N CYS A 263 22.51 16.26 3.84
CA CYS A 263 22.57 14.85 3.46
C CYS A 263 21.42 14.05 4.09
N GLY A 264 21.10 14.32 5.36
CA GLY A 264 19.96 13.73 6.05
C GLY A 264 18.63 13.97 5.35
N ALA A 265 18.39 15.21 4.92
CA ALA A 265 17.17 15.56 4.18
C ALA A 265 17.13 14.95 2.77
N LEU A 266 18.26 14.90 2.06
CA LEU A 266 18.35 14.25 0.75
C LEU A 266 18.09 12.75 0.85
N LEU A 267 18.68 12.07 1.84
CA LEU A 267 18.47 10.64 2.06
C LEU A 267 17.03 10.34 2.50
N ALA A 268 16.43 11.18 3.33
CA ALA A 268 15.01 11.06 3.69
C ALA A 268 14.07 11.20 2.46
N ALA A 269 14.38 12.10 1.53
CA ALA A 269 13.65 12.19 0.27
C ALA A 269 13.91 10.97 -0.64
N ALA A 270 15.14 10.48 -0.67
CA ALA A 270 15.51 9.28 -1.44
C ALA A 270 14.82 8.02 -0.92
N SER A 271 14.64 7.87 0.40
CA SER A 271 13.90 6.73 0.96
C SER A 271 12.44 6.71 0.52
N LEU A 272 11.80 7.88 0.37
CA LEU A 272 10.43 7.97 -0.16
C LEU A 272 10.37 7.59 -1.65
N ALA A 273 11.43 7.86 -2.41
CA ALA A 273 11.53 7.49 -3.82
C ALA A 273 11.97 6.03 -4.07
N ALA A 274 12.38 5.32 -3.01
CA ALA A 274 12.85 3.93 -3.09
C ALA A 274 11.71 2.90 -2.98
N THR A 275 10.49 3.31 -2.66
CA THR A 275 9.34 2.42 -2.44
C THR A 275 8.01 3.12 -2.73
N GLY A 276 6.95 2.35 -2.97
CA GLY A 276 5.57 2.84 -3.12
C GLY A 276 5.16 3.22 -4.54
N HIS A 277 3.86 3.08 -4.83
CA HIS A 277 3.29 3.17 -6.18
C HIS A 277 3.56 4.48 -6.93
N ALA A 278 3.80 5.58 -6.22
CA ALA A 278 4.12 6.86 -6.86
C ALA A 278 5.52 6.88 -7.46
N ALA A 279 6.48 6.17 -6.83
CA ALA A 279 7.85 6.10 -7.33
C ALA A 279 7.96 5.12 -8.50
N THR A 280 7.10 4.11 -8.54
CA THR A 280 7.13 3.01 -9.52
C THR A 280 6.20 3.21 -10.71
N ALA A 281 5.61 4.41 -10.88
CA ALA A 281 4.77 4.72 -12.03
C ALA A 281 5.58 4.87 -13.34
N PRO A 282 5.20 4.21 -14.45
CA PRO A 282 5.91 4.38 -15.72
C PRO A 282 5.65 5.78 -16.31
N PRO A 283 6.66 6.42 -16.93
CA PRO A 283 8.06 5.98 -16.98
C PRO A 283 8.82 6.27 -15.68
N GLU A 284 9.51 5.26 -15.15
CA GLU A 284 10.14 5.33 -13.81
C GLU A 284 11.29 6.35 -13.70
N TRP A 285 11.97 6.61 -14.82
CA TRP A 285 13.01 7.64 -14.89
C TRP A 285 12.46 9.04 -14.61
N LEU A 286 11.15 9.24 -14.74
CA LEU A 286 10.46 10.50 -14.44
C LEU A 286 9.80 10.46 -13.06
N SER A 287 9.05 9.41 -12.72
CA SER A 287 8.32 9.32 -11.46
C SER A 287 9.23 9.34 -10.22
N ARG A 288 10.34 8.59 -10.22
CA ARG A 288 11.25 8.51 -9.05
C ARG A 288 11.89 9.85 -8.72
N PRO A 289 12.49 10.60 -9.67
CA PRO A 289 12.94 11.95 -9.40
C PRO A 289 11.82 12.88 -8.94
N LEU A 290 10.60 12.76 -9.48
CA LEU A 290 9.48 13.59 -9.05
C LEU A 290 9.05 13.29 -7.62
N VAL A 291 8.99 12.02 -7.19
CA VAL A 291 8.72 11.66 -5.79
C VAL A 291 9.82 12.16 -4.87
N PHE A 292 11.09 12.03 -5.27
CA PHE A 292 12.22 12.58 -4.54
C PHE A 292 12.08 14.11 -4.35
N VAL A 293 11.86 14.83 -5.45
CA VAL A 293 11.71 16.30 -5.44
C VAL A 293 10.49 16.71 -4.62
N HIS A 294 9.35 16.03 -4.80
CA HIS A 294 8.13 16.28 -4.03
C HIS A 294 8.36 16.05 -2.54
N GLY A 295 8.97 14.93 -2.16
CA GLY A 295 9.32 14.61 -0.77
C GLY A 295 10.29 15.62 -0.14
N LEU A 296 11.31 16.06 -0.88
CA LEU A 296 12.28 17.04 -0.39
C LEU A 296 11.65 18.43 -0.18
N MET A 297 10.81 18.88 -1.14
CA MET A 297 10.10 20.15 -1.01
C MET A 297 9.06 20.11 0.11
N ALA A 298 8.37 18.97 0.27
CA ALA A 298 7.46 18.74 1.39
C ALA A 298 8.21 18.76 2.71
N ALA A 299 9.39 18.12 2.80
CA ALA A 299 10.21 18.14 4.00
C ALA A 299 10.57 19.58 4.38
N TYR A 300 11.06 20.38 3.43
CA TYR A 300 11.36 21.78 3.70
C TYR A 300 10.13 22.58 4.14
N TRP A 301 9.02 22.53 3.39
CA TRP A 301 7.87 23.38 3.66
C TRP A 301 7.11 22.95 4.91
N VAL A 302 6.71 21.68 4.94
CA VAL A 302 5.86 21.12 6.00
C VAL A 302 6.65 20.82 7.27
N GLY A 303 7.83 20.20 7.13
CA GLY A 303 8.66 19.82 8.26
C GLY A 303 9.23 21.00 9.05
N ALA A 304 9.27 22.19 8.44
CA ALA A 304 9.72 23.42 9.08
C ALA A 304 8.63 24.17 9.87
N LEU A 305 7.35 23.77 9.78
CA LEU A 305 6.25 24.49 10.45
C LEU A 305 6.33 24.43 11.98
N TRP A 306 6.63 23.25 12.56
CA TRP A 306 6.82 23.13 14.01
C TRP A 306 8.00 23.96 14.53
N PRO A 307 9.20 23.92 13.89
CA PRO A 307 10.29 24.85 14.19
C PRO A 307 9.89 26.33 14.12
N LEU A 308 9.10 26.71 13.11
CA LEU A 308 8.61 28.08 12.96
C LEU A 308 7.69 28.49 14.13
N VAL A 309 6.78 27.61 14.56
CA VAL A 309 5.94 27.83 15.75
C VAL A 309 6.79 28.03 16.98
N LYS A 310 7.85 27.24 17.16
CA LYS A 310 8.75 27.39 18.29
C LYS A 310 9.44 28.75 18.30
N VAL A 311 9.95 29.18 17.14
CA VAL A 311 10.55 30.51 16.96
C VAL A 311 9.55 31.61 17.26
N LEU A 312 8.33 31.54 16.72
CA LEU A 312 7.25 32.52 16.96
C LEU A 312 6.93 32.70 18.45
N ARG A 313 7.09 31.66 19.27
CA ARG A 313 6.72 31.65 20.69
C ARG A 313 7.86 31.96 21.65
N GLU A 314 9.09 31.62 21.27
CA GLU A 314 10.24 31.61 22.20
C GLU A 314 11.37 32.56 21.80
N ALA A 315 11.47 32.94 20.52
CA ALA A 315 12.57 33.75 20.00
C ALA A 315 12.31 35.26 20.15
N PRO A 316 13.37 36.09 20.21
CA PRO A 316 13.22 37.55 20.21
C PRO A 316 12.64 38.06 18.88
N ALA A 317 11.99 39.23 18.93
CA ALA A 317 11.16 39.75 17.84
C ALA A 317 11.92 39.93 16.51
N ASP A 318 13.18 40.35 16.56
CA ASP A 318 14.04 40.50 15.39
C ASP A 318 14.35 39.16 14.71
N GLU A 319 14.64 38.13 15.49
CA GLU A 319 14.86 36.77 15.01
C GLU A 319 13.59 36.18 14.40
N VAL A 320 12.42 36.42 15.03
CA VAL A 320 11.13 36.00 14.47
C VAL A 320 10.87 36.64 13.11
N ILE A 321 11.03 37.97 13.01
CA ILE A 321 10.80 38.70 11.75
C ILE A 321 11.73 38.17 10.64
N TYR A 322 13.00 37.95 10.98
CA TYR A 322 13.98 37.38 10.06
C TYR A 322 13.58 35.96 9.61
N ALA A 323 13.27 35.08 10.55
CA ALA A 323 12.91 33.69 10.28
C ALA A 323 11.64 33.59 9.42
N VAL A 324 10.59 34.35 9.74
CA VAL A 324 9.33 34.40 8.98
C VAL A 324 9.58 34.85 7.53
N ARG A 325 10.34 35.94 7.33
CA ARG A 325 10.66 36.44 5.98
C ARG A 325 11.48 35.44 5.18
N ARG A 326 12.52 34.87 5.80
CA ARG A 326 13.44 33.95 5.14
C ARG A 326 12.76 32.63 4.78
N PHE A 327 12.02 32.04 5.72
CA PHE A 327 11.22 30.84 5.48
C PHE A 327 10.18 31.07 4.38
N SER A 328 9.36 32.13 4.49
CA SER A 328 8.30 32.40 3.51
C SER A 328 8.86 32.61 2.09
N GLY A 329 10.02 33.28 1.96
CA GLY A 329 10.66 33.49 0.66
C GLY A 329 11.08 32.20 -0.04
N ILE A 330 11.69 31.26 0.68
CA ILE A 330 12.10 29.95 0.12
C ILE A 330 10.88 29.04 -0.05
N ALA A 331 9.92 29.07 0.87
CA ALA A 331 8.73 28.24 0.86
C ALA A 331 7.89 28.44 -0.42
N VAL A 332 7.83 29.66 -0.97
CA VAL A 332 7.14 29.90 -2.25
C VAL A 332 7.73 29.07 -3.39
N ILE A 333 9.07 29.04 -3.50
CA ILE A 333 9.76 28.26 -4.54
C ILE A 333 9.51 26.77 -4.29
N ALA A 334 9.67 26.34 -3.04
CA ALA A 334 9.45 24.94 -2.66
C ALA A 334 8.03 24.48 -2.98
N VAL A 335 7.01 25.29 -2.69
CA VAL A 335 5.59 24.99 -2.97
C VAL A 335 5.31 24.94 -4.47
N ILE A 336 5.89 25.84 -5.28
CA ILE A 336 5.72 25.80 -6.75
C ILE A 336 6.31 24.50 -7.32
N VAL A 337 7.51 24.13 -6.89
CA VAL A 337 8.17 22.88 -7.33
C VAL A 337 7.41 21.66 -6.84
N LEU A 338 6.96 21.67 -5.58
CA LEU A 338 6.14 20.63 -4.96
C LEU A 338 4.84 20.39 -5.74
N ALA A 339 4.12 21.47 -6.06
CA ALA A 339 2.86 21.43 -6.80
C ALA A 339 3.06 20.95 -8.24
N GLY A 340 4.10 21.43 -8.92
CA GLY A 340 4.46 20.96 -10.27
C GLY A 340 4.78 19.46 -10.28
N ALA A 341 5.62 19.00 -9.36
CA ALA A 341 5.96 17.58 -9.25
C ALA A 341 4.73 16.72 -8.89
N GLY A 342 3.91 17.19 -7.94
CA GLY A 342 2.68 16.50 -7.55
C GLY A 342 1.62 16.47 -8.65
N GLY A 343 1.53 17.51 -9.48
CA GLY A 343 0.63 17.57 -10.62
C GLY A 343 0.99 16.54 -11.68
N VAL A 344 2.27 16.45 -12.05
CA VAL A 344 2.76 15.43 -13.00
C VAL A 344 2.53 14.02 -12.44
N LEU A 345 2.88 13.78 -11.16
CA LEU A 345 2.60 12.51 -10.50
C LEU A 345 1.10 12.17 -10.47
N SER A 346 0.23 13.15 -10.27
CA SER A 346 -1.23 12.93 -10.29
C SER A 346 -1.72 12.48 -11.65
N VAL A 347 -1.23 13.10 -12.73
CA VAL A 347 -1.57 12.70 -14.11
C VAL A 347 -1.10 11.27 -14.39
N LEU A 348 0.15 10.94 -14.00
CA LEU A 348 0.69 9.59 -14.20
C LEU A 348 -0.10 8.52 -13.43
N GLN A 349 -0.62 8.82 -12.25
CA GLN A 349 -1.31 7.84 -11.41
C GLN A 349 -2.78 7.65 -11.78
N LEU A 350 -3.49 8.72 -12.12
CA LEU A 350 -4.92 8.67 -12.42
C LEU A 350 -5.18 8.15 -13.84
N GLY A 351 -4.35 8.53 -14.81
CA GLY A 351 -4.48 8.13 -16.22
C GLY A 351 -5.68 8.77 -16.94
N ALA A 352 -6.88 8.62 -16.40
CA ALA A 352 -8.14 9.11 -16.95
C ALA A 352 -8.93 9.94 -15.92
N MET A 353 -9.80 10.83 -16.39
CA MET A 353 -10.52 11.79 -15.53
C MET A 353 -11.72 11.16 -14.81
N ASP A 354 -12.36 10.18 -15.43
CA ASP A 354 -13.44 9.36 -14.85
C ASP A 354 -12.96 8.55 -13.63
N ALA A 355 -11.69 8.12 -13.64
CA ALA A 355 -11.08 7.42 -12.52
C ALA A 355 -11.03 8.24 -11.21
N VAL A 356 -11.16 9.58 -11.29
CA VAL A 356 -11.15 10.46 -10.11
C VAL A 356 -12.40 10.26 -9.24
N THR A 357 -13.57 10.04 -9.85
CA THR A 357 -14.83 9.87 -9.13
C THR A 357 -15.22 8.41 -8.96
N ASN A 358 -14.68 7.53 -9.80
CA ASN A 358 -15.11 6.14 -9.88
C ASN A 358 -14.17 5.16 -9.15
N THR A 359 -13.09 5.65 -8.52
CA THR A 359 -12.14 4.78 -7.80
C THR A 359 -11.92 5.24 -6.35
N PRO A 360 -11.67 4.32 -5.40
CA PRO A 360 -11.30 4.68 -4.03
C PRO A 360 -10.04 5.56 -3.97
N TYR A 361 -9.07 5.31 -4.86
CA TYR A 361 -7.88 6.13 -5.00
C TYR A 361 -8.22 7.58 -5.38
N GLY A 362 -9.14 7.77 -6.34
CA GLY A 362 -9.63 9.06 -6.78
C GLY A 362 -10.28 9.87 -5.65
N TRP A 363 -11.08 9.21 -4.79
CA TRP A 363 -11.66 9.86 -3.61
C TRP A 363 -10.62 10.33 -2.58
N VAL A 364 -9.63 9.48 -2.27
CA VAL A 364 -8.51 9.87 -1.39
C VAL A 364 -7.73 11.05 -1.99
N TRP A 365 -7.52 11.03 -3.32
CA TRP A 365 -6.89 12.14 -4.04
C TRP A 365 -7.71 13.43 -3.94
N LEU A 366 -9.03 13.39 -4.15
CA LEU A 366 -9.93 14.56 -4.03
C LEU A 366 -9.90 15.18 -2.64
N VAL A 367 -9.98 14.35 -1.60
CA VAL A 367 -9.85 14.80 -0.20
C VAL A 367 -8.50 15.47 0.01
N LYS A 368 -7.41 14.83 -0.43
CA LYS A 368 -6.05 15.39 -0.33
C LYS A 368 -5.95 16.73 -1.06
N MET A 369 -6.48 16.85 -2.28
CA MET A 369 -6.42 18.09 -3.06
C MET A 369 -7.22 19.22 -2.41
N THR A 370 -8.39 18.91 -1.83
CA THR A 370 -9.19 19.88 -1.07
C THR A 370 -8.43 20.40 0.15
N LEU A 371 -7.78 19.50 0.90
CA LEU A 371 -6.96 19.86 2.05
C LEU A 371 -5.72 20.67 1.65
N VAL A 372 -5.07 20.32 0.53
CA VAL A 372 -3.94 21.09 -0.02
C VAL A 372 -4.39 22.48 -0.45
N ALA A 373 -5.55 22.63 -1.09
CA ALA A 373 -6.10 23.94 -1.44
C ALA A 373 -6.40 24.80 -0.20
N ALA A 374 -6.95 24.20 0.86
CA ALA A 374 -7.15 24.87 2.15
C ALA A 374 -5.81 25.30 2.77
N LEU A 375 -4.79 24.42 2.74
CA LEU A 375 -3.44 24.71 3.25
C LEU A 375 -2.77 25.85 2.46
N LEU A 376 -2.87 25.86 1.14
CA LEU A 376 -2.36 26.94 0.29
C LEU A 376 -3.09 28.27 0.56
N SER A 377 -4.38 28.22 0.86
CA SER A 377 -5.17 29.40 1.23
C SER A 377 -4.71 29.99 2.57
N LEU A 378 -4.45 29.14 3.57
CA LEU A 378 -3.85 29.56 4.85
C LEU A 378 -2.44 30.13 4.66
N ALA A 379 -1.59 29.47 3.86
CA ALA A 379 -0.25 29.96 3.55
C ALA A 379 -0.27 31.31 2.82
N ALA A 380 -1.23 31.50 1.90
CA ALA A 380 -1.44 32.77 1.21
C ALA A 380 -1.91 33.87 2.18
N LEU A 381 -2.86 33.57 3.08
CA LEU A 381 -3.31 34.48 4.13
C LEU A 381 -2.14 34.90 5.05
N ASN A 382 -1.32 33.93 5.44
CA ASN A 382 -0.13 34.16 6.25
C ASN A 382 0.82 35.12 5.53
N ARG A 383 1.19 34.82 4.29
CA ARG A 383 2.14 35.62 3.52
C ARG A 383 1.63 37.02 3.18
N GLN A 384 0.36 37.16 2.80
CA GLN A 384 -0.19 38.41 2.29
C GLN A 384 -0.68 39.35 3.39
N ARG A 385 -1.13 38.82 4.53
CA ARG A 385 -1.75 39.63 5.59
C ARG A 385 -1.01 39.52 6.91
N LEU A 386 -0.81 38.31 7.43
CA LEU A 386 -0.33 38.13 8.81
C LEU A 386 1.18 38.40 8.96
N SER A 387 2.03 37.95 8.04
CA SER A 387 3.46 38.25 8.07
C SER A 387 3.76 39.75 7.87
N PRO A 388 3.11 40.47 6.94
CA PRO A 388 3.27 41.92 6.84
C PRO A 388 2.74 42.68 8.07
N ALA A 389 1.63 42.23 8.67
CA ALA A 389 1.11 42.83 9.90
C ALA A 389 2.08 42.66 11.08
N LEU A 390 2.67 41.48 11.23
CA LEU A 390 3.70 41.17 12.23
C LEU A 390 4.91 42.11 12.11
N VAL A 391 5.39 42.33 10.89
CA VAL A 391 6.54 43.20 10.61
C VAL A 391 6.25 44.66 10.98
N LYS A 392 5.00 45.11 10.81
CA LYS A 392 4.61 46.52 11.02
C LYS A 392 4.34 46.85 12.48
N SER A 393 4.17 45.86 13.36
CA SER A 393 3.77 46.11 14.73
C SER A 393 4.95 46.49 15.62
N THR A 394 5.06 47.77 16.00
CA THR A 394 6.14 48.28 16.85
C THR A 394 5.81 48.32 18.34
N THR A 395 4.53 48.35 18.76
CA THR A 395 4.14 48.32 20.19
C THR A 395 2.68 47.89 20.36
N ARG A 396 2.41 46.97 21.30
CA ARG A 396 1.10 46.46 21.78
C ARG A 396 0.20 45.70 20.77
N ASP A 397 0.00 46.19 19.55
CA ASP A 397 -0.73 45.45 18.49
C ASP A 397 0.06 44.24 17.96
N GLY A 398 1.37 44.23 18.19
CA GLY A 398 2.24 43.13 17.77
C GLY A 398 1.89 41.82 18.41
N ALA A 399 1.63 41.80 19.72
CA ALA A 399 1.26 40.57 20.43
C ALA A 399 0.05 39.87 19.77
N SER A 400 -0.91 40.63 19.24
CA SER A 400 -2.04 40.05 18.51
C SER A 400 -1.64 39.45 17.15
N ALA A 401 -0.73 40.10 16.41
CA ALA A 401 -0.22 39.60 15.14
C ALA A 401 0.64 38.33 15.30
N TYR A 402 1.47 38.26 16.36
CA TYR A 402 2.21 37.04 16.74
C TYR A 402 1.24 35.88 17.03
N LEU A 403 0.22 36.12 17.85
CA LEU A 403 -0.77 35.10 18.23
C LEU A 403 -1.62 34.62 17.05
N LEU A 404 -2.02 35.52 16.15
CA LEU A 404 -2.78 35.15 14.96
C LEU A 404 -1.94 34.32 13.99
N LEU A 405 -0.67 34.69 13.78
CA LEU A 405 0.24 33.90 12.94
C LEU A 405 0.56 32.55 13.57
N ASP A 406 0.83 32.48 14.88
CA ASP A 406 1.02 31.21 15.62
C ASP A 406 -0.19 30.27 15.47
N ARG A 407 -1.41 30.78 15.71
CA ARG A 407 -2.64 30.00 15.55
C ARG A 407 -2.84 29.53 14.12
N SER A 408 -2.54 30.38 13.14
CA SER A 408 -2.64 30.03 11.72
C SER A 408 -1.66 28.91 11.37
N VAL A 409 -0.38 29.03 11.72
CA VAL A 409 0.63 27.99 11.47
C VAL A 409 0.31 26.69 12.20
N ARG A 410 -0.21 26.75 13.44
CA ARG A 410 -0.69 25.54 14.14
C ARG A 410 -1.88 24.88 13.43
N THR A 411 -2.76 25.68 12.82
CA THR A 411 -3.86 25.17 11.99
C THR A 411 -3.32 24.53 10.72
N GLU A 412 -2.29 25.12 10.09
CA GLU A 412 -1.57 24.50 8.95
C GLU A 412 -1.00 23.13 9.34
N ILE A 413 -0.37 23.00 10.52
CA ILE A 413 0.15 21.71 11.02
C ILE A 413 -0.97 20.69 11.19
N ALA A 414 -2.15 21.10 11.69
CA ALA A 414 -3.29 20.20 11.84
C ALA A 414 -3.81 19.72 10.47
N VAL A 415 -3.96 20.62 9.50
CA VAL A 415 -4.37 20.27 8.12
C VAL A 415 -3.33 19.36 7.46
N VAL A 416 -2.04 19.66 7.63
CA VAL A 416 -0.92 18.83 7.17
C VAL A 416 -1.03 17.42 7.74
N ALA A 417 -1.33 17.25 9.03
CA ALA A 417 -1.44 15.92 9.63
C ALA A 417 -2.52 15.09 8.93
N VAL A 418 -3.64 15.70 8.55
CA VAL A 418 -4.70 15.05 7.76
C VAL A 418 -4.23 14.78 6.32
N VAL A 419 -3.48 15.68 5.68
CA VAL A 419 -2.88 15.45 4.36
C VAL A 419 -1.89 14.27 4.37
N VAL A 420 -1.08 14.14 5.43
CA VAL A 420 -0.15 13.04 5.62
C VAL A 420 -0.90 11.73 5.86
N LEU A 421 -1.99 11.77 6.64
CA LEU A 421 -2.87 10.61 6.84
C LEU A 421 -3.52 10.14 5.53
N ALA A 422 -4.08 11.06 4.75
CA ALA A 422 -4.63 10.77 3.42
C ALA A 422 -3.55 10.25 2.45
N THR A 423 -2.31 10.73 2.58
CA THR A 423 -1.18 10.20 1.79
C THR A 423 -0.82 8.78 2.22
N ALA A 424 -0.87 8.48 3.52
CA ALA A 424 -0.58 7.16 4.05
C ALA A 424 -1.66 6.11 3.69
N SER A 425 -2.91 6.53 3.54
CA SER A 425 -4.02 5.66 3.14
C SER A 425 -3.96 5.22 1.68
N PHE A 426 -3.18 5.88 0.81
CA PHE A 426 -2.99 5.41 -0.56
C PHE A 426 -2.43 4.00 -0.66
N GLY A 427 -1.69 3.52 0.35
CA GLY A 427 -1.27 2.12 0.36
C GLY A 427 -2.37 1.11 0.74
N LEU A 428 -3.64 1.54 0.82
CA LEU A 428 -4.82 0.67 0.86
C LEU A 428 -5.60 0.69 -0.47
N THR A 429 -5.28 1.59 -1.38
CA THR A 429 -6.05 1.82 -2.60
C THR A 429 -5.13 1.69 -3.81
N PRO A 430 -5.28 0.68 -4.67
CA PRO A 430 -4.48 0.60 -5.89
C PRO A 430 -4.75 1.82 -6.79
N PRO A 431 -3.73 2.38 -7.46
CA PRO A 431 -3.93 3.49 -8.39
C PRO A 431 -4.69 3.02 -9.64
N PRO A 432 -5.56 3.85 -10.25
CA PRO A 432 -6.40 3.44 -11.38
C PRO A 432 -5.63 2.88 -12.57
N ARG A 433 -4.44 3.41 -12.85
CA ARG A 433 -3.56 2.89 -13.92
C ARG A 433 -3.16 1.41 -13.75
N ALA A 434 -3.20 0.88 -12.52
CA ALA A 434 -2.90 -0.53 -12.25
C ALA A 434 -4.10 -1.43 -12.57
N LEU A 435 -5.32 -0.88 -12.57
CA LEU A 435 -6.55 -1.62 -12.85
C LEU A 435 -6.82 -1.68 -14.36
N LEU A 436 -6.52 -0.60 -15.11
CA LEU A 436 -6.75 -0.52 -16.56
C LEU A 436 -5.96 -1.56 -17.40
N THR A 437 -4.96 -2.24 -16.84
CA THR A 437 -4.26 -3.34 -17.53
C THR A 437 -5.03 -4.66 -17.53
N GLN A 438 -6.11 -4.79 -16.75
CA GLN A 438 -7.00 -5.97 -16.75
C GLN A 438 -8.05 -5.92 -17.87
N ASP A 439 -8.69 -4.76 -18.07
CA ASP A 439 -9.85 -4.64 -18.98
C ASP A 439 -9.52 -4.84 -20.48
N GLY A 440 -8.26 -4.64 -20.88
CA GLY A 440 -7.83 -4.77 -22.28
C GLY A 440 -7.71 -6.21 -22.80
N ALA A 441 -7.80 -7.22 -21.94
CA ALA A 441 -7.57 -8.63 -22.29
C ALA A 441 -8.85 -9.49 -22.33
N GLY A 442 -9.99 -8.99 -21.85
CA GLY A 442 -11.21 -9.79 -21.62
C GLY A 442 -12.27 -9.79 -22.73
N GLU A 443 -12.09 -9.03 -23.82
CA GLU A 443 -13.09 -8.98 -24.90
C GLU A 443 -12.94 -10.15 -25.89
N SER A 444 -13.32 -11.37 -25.50
CA SER A 444 -13.79 -12.37 -26.46
C SER A 444 -14.53 -13.57 -25.85
N ARG A 445 -15.74 -13.77 -26.38
CA ARG A 445 -16.62 -14.97 -26.34
C ARG A 445 -17.46 -15.20 -25.08
N ARG A 446 -18.62 -14.54 -25.08
CA ARG A 446 -19.85 -15.06 -24.47
C ARG A 446 -20.36 -16.23 -25.32
N HIS A 447 -20.49 -17.41 -24.71
CA HIS A 447 -21.25 -18.52 -25.29
C HIS A 447 -22.53 -18.72 -24.47
N ASP A 448 -23.68 -18.52 -25.11
CA ASP A 448 -24.99 -18.78 -24.53
C ASP A 448 -25.18 -20.29 -24.29
N HIS A 449 -25.54 -20.69 -23.07
CA HIS A 449 -26.14 -22.00 -22.83
C HIS A 449 -27.36 -21.93 -21.91
N ASP A 450 -28.39 -22.65 -22.34
CA ASP A 450 -29.79 -22.69 -21.90
C ASP A 450 -29.96 -23.66 -20.71
N PRO A 451 -30.73 -23.33 -19.65
CA PRO A 451 -30.89 -24.22 -18.50
C PRO A 451 -32.22 -24.98 -18.56
N ASP A 452 -32.18 -26.30 -18.79
CA ASP A 452 -33.22 -27.18 -18.23
C ASP A 452 -32.77 -28.64 -18.15
N GLY A 453 -32.78 -29.19 -16.92
CA GLY A 453 -32.39 -30.57 -16.66
C GLY A 453 -32.60 -30.98 -15.21
N ALA A 454 -33.85 -31.18 -14.80
CA ALA A 454 -34.22 -31.71 -13.49
C ALA A 454 -33.72 -33.15 -13.28
N ARG A 455 -33.10 -33.44 -12.12
CA ARG A 455 -32.81 -34.80 -11.61
C ARG A 455 -33.09 -34.92 -10.09
N PRO A 456 -33.36 -36.14 -9.58
CA PRO A 456 -34.24 -36.36 -8.44
C PRO A 456 -33.56 -36.36 -7.06
N ALA A 457 -34.38 -36.11 -6.03
CA ALA A 457 -34.00 -36.00 -4.63
C ALA A 457 -33.56 -37.34 -4.00
N GLY A 458 -32.34 -37.36 -3.46
CA GLY A 458 -31.83 -38.35 -2.51
C GLY A 458 -30.75 -37.71 -1.64
N GLU A 459 -30.98 -37.70 -0.31
CA GLU A 459 -30.08 -37.33 0.80
C GLU A 459 -29.18 -36.08 0.62
N ARG A 460 -29.75 -34.92 0.98
CA ARG A 460 -29.10 -33.60 0.97
C ARG A 460 -28.12 -33.47 2.15
N HIS A 461 -26.83 -33.34 1.86
CA HIS A 461 -25.80 -32.87 2.80
C HIS A 461 -25.36 -31.42 2.48
N GLY A 462 -26.25 -30.60 1.90
CA GLY A 462 -25.95 -29.18 1.66
C GLY A 462 -25.73 -28.38 2.94
N TYR A 463 -24.89 -27.35 2.85
CA TYR A 463 -24.65 -26.34 3.86
C TYR A 463 -25.61 -25.16 3.64
N THR A 464 -26.22 -24.68 4.71
CA THR A 464 -27.02 -23.45 4.67
C THR A 464 -26.70 -22.62 5.90
N THR A 465 -26.44 -21.34 5.71
CA THR A 465 -26.18 -20.39 6.79
C THR A 465 -26.82 -19.06 6.48
N VAL A 466 -27.04 -18.25 7.52
CA VAL A 466 -27.47 -16.87 7.38
C VAL A 466 -26.39 -16.00 8.00
N VAL A 467 -25.88 -15.06 7.22
CA VAL A 467 -24.80 -14.16 7.62
C VAL A 467 -25.21 -12.72 7.44
N MET A 468 -24.67 -11.88 8.33
CA MET A 468 -25.06 -10.48 8.43
C MET A 468 -23.92 -9.58 7.96
N ALA A 469 -24.26 -8.56 7.17
CA ALA A 469 -23.37 -7.45 6.85
C ALA A 469 -24.11 -6.13 7.13
N GLY A 470 -23.76 -5.47 8.23
CA GLY A 470 -24.51 -4.31 8.71
C GLY A 470 -25.94 -4.70 9.12
N GLN A 471 -26.94 -4.12 8.45
CA GLN A 471 -28.36 -4.44 8.66
C GLN A 471 -28.89 -5.50 7.70
N ARG A 472 -28.12 -5.91 6.68
CA ARG A 472 -28.57 -6.85 5.65
C ARG A 472 -28.21 -8.29 6.01
N MET A 473 -29.04 -9.23 5.57
CA MET A 473 -28.84 -10.66 5.75
C MET A 473 -28.62 -11.31 4.39
N ALA A 474 -27.64 -12.19 4.29
CA ALA A 474 -27.48 -13.10 3.17
C ALA A 474 -27.70 -14.53 3.66
N THR A 475 -28.69 -15.23 3.10
CA THR A 475 -28.84 -16.67 3.25
C THR A 475 -28.00 -17.34 2.19
N ILE A 476 -26.94 -18.04 2.60
CA ILE A 476 -26.01 -18.75 1.72
C ILE A 476 -26.33 -20.24 1.78
N GLU A 477 -26.50 -20.85 0.61
CA GLU A 477 -26.72 -22.27 0.40
C GLU A 477 -25.62 -22.83 -0.50
N ILE A 478 -24.99 -23.93 -0.07
CA ILE A 478 -23.97 -24.65 -0.83
C ILE A 478 -24.36 -26.12 -0.84
N ASP A 479 -24.57 -26.70 -2.02
CA ASP A 479 -24.99 -28.09 -2.17
C ASP A 479 -24.09 -28.78 -3.20
N PRO A 480 -23.39 -29.89 -2.86
CA PRO A 480 -23.57 -30.74 -1.68
C PRO A 480 -22.66 -30.41 -0.48
N ALA A 481 -21.96 -29.27 -0.50
CA ALA A 481 -20.96 -28.88 0.50
C ALA A 481 -19.84 -29.92 0.74
N GLN A 482 -19.33 -30.51 -0.34
CA GLN A 482 -18.33 -31.58 -0.34
C GLN A 482 -17.13 -31.23 -1.23
N PRO A 483 -16.00 -31.95 -1.17
CA PRO A 483 -14.89 -31.70 -2.07
C PRO A 483 -15.29 -31.85 -3.54
N GLY A 484 -14.78 -30.97 -4.39
CA GLY A 484 -15.14 -30.85 -5.80
C GLY A 484 -16.28 -29.86 -6.05
N ARG A 485 -17.10 -30.17 -7.06
CA ARG A 485 -18.16 -29.29 -7.56
C ARG A 485 -19.29 -29.09 -6.56
N ASN A 486 -19.64 -27.83 -6.33
CA ASN A 486 -20.75 -27.41 -5.49
C ASN A 486 -21.57 -26.32 -6.18
N ARG A 487 -22.88 -26.32 -5.96
CA ARG A 487 -23.77 -25.23 -6.35
C ARG A 487 -23.83 -24.21 -5.23
N PHE A 488 -23.51 -22.96 -5.54
CA PHE A 488 -23.67 -21.82 -4.65
C PHE A 488 -24.97 -21.08 -4.96
N LYS A 489 -25.72 -20.73 -3.92
CA LYS A 489 -26.81 -19.77 -3.98
C LYS A 489 -26.75 -18.83 -2.80
N ALA A 490 -27.07 -17.57 -3.04
CA ALA A 490 -27.33 -16.61 -1.98
C ALA A 490 -28.57 -15.76 -2.26
N TYR A 491 -29.32 -15.49 -1.19
CA TYR A 491 -30.45 -14.57 -1.18
C TYR A 491 -30.17 -13.43 -0.22
N LEU A 492 -30.22 -12.20 -0.72
CA LEU A 492 -29.99 -11.02 0.09
C LEU A 492 -31.30 -10.39 0.52
N THR A 493 -31.41 -10.03 1.80
CA THR A 493 -32.60 -9.42 2.39
C THR A 493 -32.23 -8.27 3.32
N GLU A 494 -33.11 -7.28 3.41
CA GLU A 494 -33.07 -6.23 4.43
C GLU A 494 -33.78 -6.66 5.72
N PRO A 495 -33.65 -5.90 6.84
CA PRO A 495 -34.37 -6.21 8.09
C PRO A 495 -35.90 -6.33 7.94
N GLY A 496 -36.47 -5.70 6.92
CA GLY A 496 -37.89 -5.76 6.58
C GLY A 496 -38.31 -6.95 5.72
N GLY A 497 -37.37 -7.81 5.30
CA GLY A 497 -37.62 -8.98 4.45
C GLY A 497 -37.71 -8.68 2.95
N SER A 498 -37.51 -7.44 2.53
CA SER A 498 -37.37 -7.07 1.11
C SER A 498 -36.10 -7.71 0.52
N VAL A 499 -36.23 -8.30 -0.66
CA VAL A 499 -35.10 -8.87 -1.41
C VAL A 499 -34.25 -7.72 -1.97
N VAL A 500 -32.94 -7.83 -1.78
CA VAL A 500 -31.96 -6.91 -2.37
C VAL A 500 -31.40 -7.56 -3.62
N LYS A 501 -31.52 -6.87 -4.75
CA LYS A 501 -30.93 -7.32 -6.01
C LYS A 501 -29.57 -6.63 -6.20
N PRO A 502 -28.45 -7.36 -6.08
CA PRO A 502 -27.15 -6.78 -6.37
C PRO A 502 -26.98 -6.48 -7.87
N LEU A 503 -26.05 -5.59 -8.19
CA LEU A 503 -25.55 -5.31 -9.53
C LEU A 503 -24.47 -6.32 -9.94
N GLU A 504 -23.60 -6.68 -9.01
CA GLU A 504 -22.48 -7.61 -9.21
C GLU A 504 -22.28 -8.48 -7.95
N ALA A 505 -21.75 -9.69 -8.13
CA ALA A 505 -21.48 -10.61 -7.03
C ALA A 505 -20.25 -11.50 -7.32
N HIS A 506 -19.36 -11.58 -6.34
CA HIS A 506 -18.19 -12.47 -6.36
C HIS A 506 -18.10 -13.23 -5.03
N ILE A 507 -17.47 -14.40 -5.06
CA ILE A 507 -17.16 -15.16 -3.85
C ILE A 507 -15.67 -15.48 -3.79
N ASP A 508 -15.08 -15.11 -2.65
CA ASP A 508 -13.73 -15.52 -2.28
C ASP A 508 -13.81 -16.74 -1.36
N MET A 509 -13.07 -17.78 -1.71
CA MET A 509 -12.99 -19.03 -0.97
C MET A 509 -11.54 -19.31 -0.60
N ALA A 510 -11.22 -19.33 0.69
CA ALA A 510 -9.86 -19.58 1.17
C ALA A 510 -9.84 -20.74 2.17
N ASN A 511 -8.74 -21.49 2.19
CA ASN A 511 -8.46 -22.48 3.23
C ASN A 511 -7.06 -22.22 3.81
N PRO A 512 -6.93 -21.26 4.74
CA PRO A 512 -5.63 -20.88 5.31
C PRO A 512 -4.92 -22.04 6.03
N GLY A 513 -5.70 -22.97 6.61
CA GLY A 513 -5.16 -24.16 7.28
C GLY A 513 -4.45 -25.11 6.32
N ALA A 514 -4.88 -25.17 5.06
CA ALA A 514 -4.25 -25.92 3.98
C ALA A 514 -3.27 -25.08 3.13
N GLY A 515 -3.07 -23.79 3.45
CA GLY A 515 -2.21 -22.89 2.68
C GLY A 515 -2.79 -22.45 1.32
N ILE A 516 -4.12 -22.52 1.17
CA ILE A 516 -4.83 -22.06 -0.02
C ILE A 516 -5.17 -20.57 0.15
N GLU A 517 -4.52 -19.74 -0.65
CA GLU A 517 -4.88 -18.33 -0.83
C GLU A 517 -6.24 -18.22 -1.53
N PRO A 518 -6.95 -17.07 -1.42
CA PRO A 518 -8.30 -16.94 -1.94
C PRO A 518 -8.45 -17.39 -3.41
N ILE A 519 -9.46 -18.24 -3.64
CA ILE A 519 -9.98 -18.60 -4.97
C ILE A 519 -11.20 -17.71 -5.20
N THR A 520 -11.14 -16.84 -6.20
CA THR A 520 -12.22 -15.90 -6.53
C THR A 520 -13.05 -16.42 -7.70
N ARG A 521 -14.38 -16.38 -7.56
CA ARG A 521 -15.34 -16.75 -8.61
C ARG A 521 -16.42 -15.68 -8.76
N SER A 522 -16.70 -15.30 -9.99
CA SER A 522 -17.84 -14.44 -10.33
C SER A 522 -19.14 -15.26 -10.25
N LEU A 523 -20.22 -14.63 -9.80
CA LEU A 523 -21.53 -15.27 -9.61
C LEU A 523 -22.57 -14.58 -10.48
N ASN A 524 -23.50 -15.38 -10.99
CA ASN A 524 -24.62 -14.89 -11.79
C ASN A 524 -25.70 -14.29 -10.90
N ILE A 525 -26.38 -13.26 -11.40
CA ILE A 525 -27.50 -12.62 -10.70
C ILE A 525 -28.77 -12.84 -11.53
N THR A 526 -29.71 -13.59 -10.96
CA THR A 526 -30.97 -13.89 -11.64
C THR A 526 -31.87 -12.67 -11.73
N ALA A 527 -32.90 -12.73 -12.59
CA ALA A 527 -33.90 -11.67 -12.71
C ALA A 527 -34.55 -11.32 -11.36
N GLN A 528 -34.72 -12.33 -10.49
CA GLN A 528 -35.31 -12.27 -9.16
C GLN A 528 -34.33 -11.78 -8.07
N GLY A 529 -33.07 -11.51 -8.41
CA GLY A 529 -32.05 -11.02 -7.47
C GLY A 529 -31.38 -12.11 -6.63
N THR A 530 -31.57 -13.39 -6.97
CA THR A 530 -30.78 -14.48 -6.41
C THR A 530 -29.39 -14.44 -7.02
N VAL A 531 -28.37 -14.53 -6.18
CA VAL A 531 -27.00 -14.76 -6.61
C VAL A 531 -26.80 -16.26 -6.72
N ASP A 532 -26.44 -16.79 -7.88
CA ASP A 532 -26.13 -18.21 -8.04
C ASP A 532 -24.93 -18.46 -8.95
N GLY A 533 -24.31 -19.60 -8.76
CA GLY A 533 -23.14 -19.98 -9.52
C GLY A 533 -22.65 -21.34 -9.10
N GLU A 534 -21.65 -21.82 -9.80
CA GLU A 534 -20.93 -23.02 -9.41
C GLU A 534 -19.60 -22.64 -8.79
N ILE A 535 -19.27 -23.33 -7.71
CA ILE A 535 -18.01 -23.15 -7.00
C ILE A 535 -17.35 -24.51 -6.85
N ASP A 536 -16.03 -24.52 -6.97
CA ASP A 536 -15.21 -25.70 -6.73
C ASP A 536 -14.53 -25.58 -5.37
N LEU A 537 -14.65 -26.60 -4.54
CA LEU A 537 -13.97 -26.72 -3.25
C LEU A 537 -12.97 -27.87 -3.37
N PRO A 538 -11.72 -27.61 -3.79
CA PRO A 538 -10.79 -28.65 -4.24
C PRO A 538 -10.49 -29.77 -3.24
N MET A 539 -10.75 -29.52 -1.95
CA MET A 539 -10.46 -30.47 -0.87
C MET A 539 -11.37 -30.24 0.35
N ALA A 540 -11.37 -31.25 1.21
CA ALA A 540 -12.00 -31.19 2.53
C ALA A 540 -11.27 -30.21 3.47
N GLY A 541 -11.94 -29.82 4.54
CA GLY A 541 -11.39 -28.95 5.59
C GLY A 541 -12.22 -27.70 5.82
N ARG A 542 -11.62 -26.76 6.55
CA ARG A 542 -12.29 -25.51 6.94
C ARG A 542 -12.02 -24.41 5.92
N TRP A 543 -13.07 -24.01 5.24
CA TRP A 543 -13.09 -22.96 4.24
C TRP A 543 -13.68 -21.67 4.82
N THR A 544 -13.00 -20.56 4.59
CA THR A 544 -13.54 -19.21 4.80
C THR A 544 -14.16 -18.76 3.48
N LEU A 545 -15.42 -18.33 3.53
CA LEU A 545 -16.15 -17.82 2.39
C LEU A 545 -16.45 -16.33 2.62
N ALA A 546 -16.18 -15.49 1.62
CA ALA A 546 -16.59 -14.09 1.61
C ALA A 546 -17.36 -13.80 0.33
N LEU A 547 -18.66 -13.55 0.46
CA LEU A 547 -19.53 -13.11 -0.63
C LEU A 547 -19.50 -11.58 -0.69
N ASP A 548 -18.92 -11.07 -1.75
CA ASP A 548 -18.81 -9.65 -2.07
C ASP A 548 -19.91 -9.28 -3.07
N VAL A 549 -20.81 -8.37 -2.68
CA VAL A 549 -21.89 -7.91 -3.55
C VAL A 549 -21.88 -6.40 -3.70
N LEU A 550 -22.03 -5.92 -4.93
CA LEU A 550 -22.31 -4.53 -5.23
C LEU A 550 -23.83 -4.33 -5.22
N ILE A 551 -24.34 -3.50 -4.31
CA ILE A 551 -25.79 -3.27 -4.16
C ILE A 551 -26.24 -2.14 -5.09
N ASP A 552 -25.49 -1.04 -5.08
CA ASP A 552 -25.65 0.09 -5.99
C ASP A 552 -24.27 0.73 -6.25
N ASP A 553 -24.23 1.80 -7.04
CA ASP A 553 -23.00 2.50 -7.44
C ASP A 553 -22.14 3.01 -6.27
N PHE A 554 -22.68 3.02 -5.03
CA PHE A 554 -22.05 3.59 -3.84
C PHE A 554 -21.92 2.60 -2.67
N GLU A 555 -22.61 1.46 -2.71
CA GLU A 555 -22.68 0.53 -1.58
C GLU A 555 -22.29 -0.90 -1.97
N LYS A 556 -21.21 -1.39 -1.35
CA LYS A 556 -20.77 -2.80 -1.39
C LYS A 556 -21.01 -3.46 -0.02
N ALA A 557 -21.53 -4.68 -0.02
CA ALA A 557 -21.70 -5.47 1.20
C ALA A 557 -20.87 -6.76 1.11
N VAL A 558 -20.21 -7.12 2.22
CA VAL A 558 -19.36 -8.31 2.30
C VAL A 558 -19.86 -9.23 3.39
N PHE A 559 -20.27 -10.43 3.01
CA PHE A 559 -20.83 -11.44 3.89
C PHE A 559 -19.82 -12.56 4.10
N ARG A 560 -19.39 -12.77 5.35
CA ARG A 560 -18.35 -13.76 5.68
C ARG A 560 -18.92 -14.92 6.48
N THR A 561 -18.55 -16.15 6.10
CA THR A 561 -18.89 -17.36 6.85
C THR A 561 -17.75 -18.37 6.83
N GLU A 562 -17.83 -19.38 7.69
CA GLU A 562 -16.98 -20.57 7.64
C GLU A 562 -17.80 -21.79 7.24
N LEU A 563 -17.30 -22.55 6.27
CA LEU A 563 -17.83 -23.82 5.82
C LEU A 563 -16.84 -24.92 6.20
N ASN A 564 -17.31 -25.96 6.90
CA ASN A 564 -16.52 -27.15 7.15
C ASN A 564 -16.92 -28.23 6.14
N VAL A 565 -16.05 -28.49 5.17
CA VAL A 565 -16.23 -29.51 4.14
C VAL A 565 -15.72 -30.84 4.69
N PRO A 566 -16.56 -31.88 4.82
CA PRO A 566 -16.14 -33.17 5.35
C PRO A 566 -15.17 -33.88 4.39
N GLU A 567 -14.28 -34.72 4.94
CA GLU A 567 -13.52 -35.67 4.14
C GLU A 567 -14.53 -36.60 3.46
N GLY A 568 -14.57 -36.59 2.12
CA GLY A 568 -15.51 -37.42 1.37
C GLY A 568 -15.36 -38.88 1.77
N ALA A 569 -16.49 -39.60 1.93
CA ALA A 569 -16.46 -41.05 1.99
C ALA A 569 -15.84 -41.54 0.68
N GLY A 570 -14.60 -42.03 0.74
CA GLY A 570 -13.93 -42.61 -0.42
C GLY A 570 -14.78 -43.75 -1.02
N PRO A 571 -14.66 -44.02 -2.33
CA PRO A 571 -15.29 -45.18 -2.94
C PRO A 571 -14.87 -46.50 -2.28
#